data_AF-A0A1B1AJL0-F1
#
_entry.id   AF-A0A1B1AJL0-F1
#
_cell.length_a   1.000
_cell.length_b   1.000
_cell.length_c   1.000
_cell.angle_alpha   90.00
_cell.angle_beta   90.00
_cell.angle_gamma   90.00
#
_symmetry.space_group_name_H-M   'P 1'
#
loop_
_entity.id
_entity.type
_entity.pdbx_description
1 polymer ?
#
loop_
_entity_poly.entity_id
_entity_poly.type
_entity_poly.pdbx_seq_one_letter_code
_entity_poly.pdbx_strand_id
1 'polypeptide(L)'
;MPIDAAEMLSPDNKPDHWDVVEGQGSLFYPAYAGVSLGLLHGSQPDVIVVCHDAARTHVLGYPTYRLPTVSEVADLALRLGSRTNPNVRFAGVSLNTSSLSASEAADLLAREREALGVPVGDPIRGGPAFEELADACLGVCC
;
A
#
# COMPACT_ATOMS: atom_id res chain seq x y z
N MET A 1 -7.18 -26.96 -6.41
CA MET A 1 -6.11 -26.36 -7.23
C MET A 1 -6.04 -24.91 -6.83
N PRO A 2 -4.83 -24.36 -6.65
CA PRO A 2 -4.67 -22.93 -6.43
C PRO A 2 -5.30 -22.17 -7.60
N ILE A 3 -5.99 -21.07 -7.28
CA ILE A 3 -6.76 -20.25 -8.19
C ILE A 3 -5.87 -19.31 -9.02
N ASP A 4 -4.62 -19.05 -8.58
CA ASP A 4 -3.62 -18.31 -9.35
C ASP A 4 -2.16 -18.53 -8.88
N ALA A 5 -1.22 -17.81 -9.52
CA ALA A 5 0.21 -17.92 -9.29
C ALA A 5 0.69 -17.29 -7.97
N ALA A 6 0.00 -16.28 -7.45
CA ALA A 6 0.38 -15.65 -6.18
C ALA A 6 0.02 -16.58 -5.02
N GLU A 7 -1.16 -17.21 -5.05
CA GLU A 7 -1.55 -18.20 -4.04
C GLU A 7 -0.57 -19.39 -3.98
N MET A 8 -0.03 -19.82 -5.12
CA MET A 8 1.00 -20.86 -5.16
C MET A 8 2.30 -20.47 -4.46
N LEU A 9 2.63 -19.17 -4.45
CA LEU A 9 3.89 -18.65 -3.90
C LEU A 9 3.74 -18.19 -2.44
N SER A 10 2.53 -17.79 -2.03
CA SER A 10 2.18 -17.39 -0.67
C SER A 10 1.02 -18.23 -0.11
N PRO A 11 1.19 -19.55 0.06
CA PRO A 11 0.17 -20.38 0.71
C PRO A 11 0.07 -20.06 2.20
N ASP A 12 -0.99 -20.54 2.86
CA ASP A 12 -1.12 -20.49 4.32
C ASP A 12 0.18 -20.95 5.01
N ASN A 13 0.69 -20.13 5.92
CA ASN A 13 1.96 -20.37 6.59
C ASN A 13 1.81 -20.31 8.12
N LYS A 14 2.92 -20.49 8.84
CA LYS A 14 2.92 -20.39 10.30
C LYS A 14 2.53 -18.98 10.74
N PRO A 15 1.86 -18.82 11.91
CA PRO A 15 1.42 -17.51 12.38
C PRO A 15 2.54 -16.47 12.62
N ASP A 16 3.79 -16.91 12.78
CA ASP A 16 4.97 -16.08 12.99
C ASP A 16 5.77 -15.82 11.70
N HIS A 17 5.31 -16.34 10.56
CA HIS A 17 5.93 -16.13 9.25
C HIS A 17 5.29 -14.92 8.54
N TRP A 18 6.12 -14.14 7.83
CA TRP A 18 5.67 -13.02 7.02
C TRP A 18 6.04 -13.22 5.55
N ASP A 19 5.04 -13.15 4.68
CA ASP A 19 5.23 -13.01 3.24
C ASP A 19 5.01 -11.56 2.84
N VAL A 20 6.09 -10.90 2.39
CA VAL A 20 6.02 -9.54 1.87
C VAL A 20 5.90 -9.58 0.36
N VAL A 21 4.70 -9.31 -0.14
CA VAL A 21 4.39 -9.37 -1.57
C VAL A 21 4.60 -8.01 -2.21
N GLU A 22 5.55 -7.92 -3.16
CA GLU A 22 5.79 -6.72 -3.93
C GLU A 22 4.59 -6.41 -4.85
N GLY A 23 3.98 -5.24 -4.64
CA GLY A 23 2.85 -4.78 -5.47
C GLY A 23 3.24 -4.56 -6.93
N GLN A 24 2.34 -4.92 -7.85
CA GLN A 24 2.55 -4.73 -9.29
C GLN A 24 1.48 -3.80 -9.87
N GLY A 25 1.89 -2.60 -10.30
CA GLY A 25 1.00 -1.61 -10.93
C GLY A 25 0.07 -0.89 -9.94
N SER A 26 -1.14 -0.57 -10.39
CA SER A 26 -2.20 0.01 -9.56
C SER A 26 -3.57 -0.39 -10.10
N LEU A 27 -4.55 -0.58 -9.21
CA LEU A 27 -5.95 -0.82 -9.55
C LEU A 27 -6.58 0.31 -10.41
N PHE A 28 -5.95 1.49 -10.43
CA PHE A 28 -6.38 2.63 -11.23
C PHE A 28 -5.53 2.82 -12.51
N TYR A 29 -4.54 1.95 -12.75
CA TYR A 29 -3.71 2.04 -13.94
C TYR A 29 -4.44 1.46 -15.16
N PRO A 30 -4.70 2.24 -16.23
CA PRO A 30 -5.58 1.81 -17.33
C PRO A 30 -5.20 0.49 -18.00
N ALA A 31 -3.90 0.22 -18.18
CA ALA A 31 -3.43 -0.98 -18.87
C ALA A 31 -3.12 -2.17 -17.94
N TYR A 32 -2.93 -1.95 -16.64
CA TYR A 32 -2.35 -2.94 -15.72
C TYR A 32 -3.18 -3.17 -14.45
N ALA A 33 -4.36 -2.56 -14.32
CA ALA A 33 -5.25 -2.78 -13.18
C ALA A 33 -5.59 -4.27 -12.96
N GLY A 34 -5.72 -5.05 -14.04
CA GLY A 34 -5.96 -6.49 -13.96
C GLY A 34 -4.82 -7.26 -13.29
N VAL A 35 -3.57 -6.81 -13.44
CA VAL A 35 -2.40 -7.42 -12.79
C VAL A 35 -2.46 -7.18 -11.29
N SER A 36 -2.72 -5.94 -10.87
CA SER A 36 -2.85 -5.60 -9.45
C SER A 36 -4.00 -6.35 -8.78
N LEU A 37 -5.13 -6.50 -9.47
CA LEU A 37 -6.28 -7.25 -8.95
C LEU A 37 -5.96 -8.75 -8.82
N GLY A 38 -5.32 -9.35 -9.83
CA GLY A 38 -4.90 -10.74 -9.77
C GLY A 38 -3.95 -11.00 -8.60
N LEU A 39 -2.96 -10.10 -8.40
CA LEU A 39 -2.05 -10.19 -7.27
C LEU A 39 -2.78 -10.09 -5.94
N LEU A 40 -3.67 -9.10 -5.79
CA LEU A 40 -4.44 -8.87 -4.57
C LEU A 40 -5.35 -10.06 -4.21
N HIS A 41 -6.00 -10.66 -5.20
CA HIS A 41 -6.86 -11.82 -4.97
C HIS A 41 -6.08 -13.10 -4.69
N GLY A 42 -4.94 -13.27 -5.34
CA GLY A 42 -4.12 -14.46 -5.15
C GLY A 42 -3.32 -14.49 -3.86
N SER A 43 -2.77 -13.34 -3.46
CA SER A 43 -2.02 -13.24 -2.21
C SER A 43 -2.90 -13.15 -0.97
N GLN A 44 -4.20 -12.83 -1.14
CA GLN A 44 -5.19 -12.80 -0.06
C GLN A 44 -4.70 -12.06 1.20
N PRO A 45 -4.12 -10.86 1.06
CA PRO A 45 -3.27 -10.29 2.10
C PRO A 45 -4.07 -10.00 3.38
N ASP A 46 -3.45 -10.21 4.54
CA ASP A 46 -4.00 -9.75 5.82
C ASP A 46 -3.88 -8.23 5.96
N VAL A 47 -2.84 -7.65 5.37
CA VAL A 47 -2.50 -6.24 5.53
C VAL A 47 -2.10 -5.63 4.20
N ILE A 48 -2.60 -4.43 3.92
CA ILE A 48 -2.25 -3.63 2.74
C ILE A 48 -1.54 -2.35 3.16
N VAL A 49 -0.48 -2.00 2.43
CA VAL A 49 0.18 -0.69 2.46
C VAL A 49 0.03 -0.04 1.10
N VAL A 50 -0.41 1.23 1.06
CA VAL A 50 -0.50 1.98 -0.19
C VAL A 50 0.81 2.74 -0.40
N CYS A 51 1.45 2.50 -1.55
CA CYS A 51 2.65 3.22 -1.95
C CYS A 51 2.30 4.43 -2.83
N HIS A 52 2.83 5.60 -2.50
CA HIS A 52 2.63 6.82 -3.29
C HIS A 52 3.92 7.64 -3.43
N ASP A 53 4.02 8.39 -4.50
CA ASP A 53 5.11 9.32 -4.80
C ASP A 53 4.56 10.73 -4.67
N ALA A 54 5.05 11.49 -3.68
CA ALA A 54 4.50 12.78 -3.28
C ALA A 54 4.47 13.83 -4.40
N ALA A 55 5.35 13.72 -5.39
CA ALA A 55 5.40 14.67 -6.51
C ALA A 55 4.47 14.27 -7.67
N ARG A 56 3.95 13.04 -7.67
CA ARG A 56 3.24 12.49 -8.81
C ARG A 56 1.76 12.86 -8.75
N THR A 57 1.29 13.51 -9.81
CA THR A 57 -0.12 13.93 -9.95
C THR A 57 -0.87 13.17 -11.04
N HIS A 58 -0.15 12.51 -11.95
CA HIS A 58 -0.71 11.81 -13.10
C HIS A 58 -0.09 10.41 -13.25
N VAL A 59 -0.84 9.51 -13.88
CA VAL A 59 -0.38 8.17 -14.21
C VAL A 59 0.80 8.28 -15.18
N LEU A 60 1.89 7.56 -14.88
CA LEU A 60 3.09 7.55 -15.72
C LEU A 60 2.73 7.12 -17.15
N GLY A 61 3.13 7.91 -18.14
CA GLY A 61 2.80 7.65 -19.55
C GLY A 61 1.39 8.10 -19.99
N TYR A 62 0.56 8.62 -19.08
CA TYR A 62 -0.79 9.11 -19.38
C TYR A 62 -0.97 10.53 -18.83
N PRO A 63 -0.53 11.57 -19.56
CA PRO A 63 -0.47 12.94 -19.05
C PRO A 63 -1.83 13.56 -18.72
N THR A 64 -2.92 12.99 -19.22
CA THR A 64 -4.30 13.44 -18.96
C THR A 64 -5.01 12.64 -17.87
N TYR A 65 -4.41 11.54 -17.38
CA TYR A 65 -4.98 10.70 -16.33
C TYR A 65 -4.43 11.10 -14.97
N ARG A 66 -5.24 11.80 -14.17
CA ARG A 66 -4.90 12.12 -12.78
C ARG A 66 -4.84 10.86 -11.93
N LEU A 67 -3.96 10.88 -10.95
CA LEU A 67 -3.96 9.84 -9.93
C LEU A 67 -5.18 9.98 -9.02
N PRO A 68 -5.73 8.85 -8.54
CA PRO A 68 -6.68 8.87 -7.43
C PRO A 68 -5.98 9.39 -6.16
N THR A 69 -6.79 9.80 -5.19
CA THR A 69 -6.33 10.02 -3.82
C THR A 69 -5.91 8.69 -3.18
N VAL A 70 -5.06 8.77 -2.16
CA VAL A 70 -4.63 7.58 -1.40
C VAL A 70 -5.83 6.87 -0.76
N SER A 71 -6.81 7.61 -0.25
CA SER A 71 -8.04 7.05 0.32
C SER A 71 -8.84 6.26 -0.71
N GLU A 72 -9.01 6.78 -1.94
CA GLU A 72 -9.69 6.05 -3.02
C GLU A 72 -8.97 4.75 -3.39
N VAL A 73 -7.63 4.75 -3.34
CA VAL A 73 -6.83 3.54 -3.57
C VAL A 73 -7.05 2.52 -2.46
N ALA A 74 -6.94 2.94 -1.20
CA ALA A 74 -7.12 2.08 -0.05
C ALA A 74 -8.54 1.49 -0.01
N ASP A 75 -9.57 2.30 -0.22
CA ASP A 75 -10.97 1.89 -0.21
C ASP A 75 -11.26 0.82 -1.27
N LEU A 76 -10.75 1.02 -2.50
CA LEU A 76 -10.95 0.05 -3.57
C LEU A 76 -10.18 -1.24 -3.30
N ALA A 77 -8.94 -1.14 -2.82
CA ALA A 77 -8.12 -2.30 -2.48
C ALA A 77 -8.78 -3.15 -1.37
N LEU A 78 -9.28 -2.53 -0.30
CA LEU A 78 -10.00 -3.23 0.77
C LEU A 78 -11.30 -3.86 0.27
N ARG A 79 -12.08 -3.13 -0.54
CA ARG A 79 -13.34 -3.66 -1.10
C ARG A 79 -13.11 -4.89 -1.97
N LEU A 80 -12.05 -4.89 -2.79
CA LEU A 80 -11.74 -6.01 -3.66
C LEU A 80 -11.05 -7.15 -2.90
N GLY A 81 -10.11 -6.85 -2.01
CA GLY A 81 -9.38 -7.83 -1.20
C GLY A 81 -10.28 -8.58 -0.21
N SER A 82 -11.27 -7.89 0.38
CA SER A 82 -12.24 -8.51 1.29
C SER A 82 -13.12 -9.59 0.65
N ARG A 83 -13.07 -9.74 -0.67
CA ARG A 83 -13.73 -10.84 -1.40
C ARG A 83 -13.02 -12.17 -1.22
N THR A 84 -11.70 -12.16 -1.01
CA THR A 84 -10.90 -13.37 -0.80
C THR A 84 -10.43 -13.49 0.66
N ASN A 85 -10.06 -12.38 1.32
CA ASN A 85 -9.77 -12.35 2.76
C ASN A 85 -10.64 -11.29 3.48
N PRO A 86 -11.73 -11.67 4.16
CA PRO A 86 -12.63 -10.71 4.82
C PRO A 86 -11.99 -9.94 5.99
N ASN A 87 -10.82 -10.38 6.47
CA ASN A 87 -10.09 -9.74 7.57
C ASN A 87 -9.01 -8.77 7.08
N VAL A 88 -8.85 -8.59 5.76
CA VAL A 88 -7.86 -7.66 5.21
C VAL A 88 -8.05 -6.26 5.79
N ARG A 89 -6.95 -5.66 6.22
CA ARG A 89 -6.93 -4.30 6.78
C ARG A 89 -5.90 -3.42 6.10
N PHE A 90 -6.10 -2.12 6.24
CA PHE A 90 -5.17 -1.11 5.76
C PHE A 90 -4.25 -0.69 6.90
N ALA A 91 -2.94 -0.90 6.75
CA ALA A 91 -1.96 -0.50 7.76
C ALA A 91 -1.56 0.97 7.65
N GLY A 92 -1.46 1.49 6.43
CA GLY A 92 -1.03 2.87 6.21
C GLY A 92 -0.35 3.09 4.87
N VAL A 93 0.39 4.19 4.78
CA VAL A 93 0.92 4.71 3.52
C VAL A 93 2.44 4.74 3.55
N SER A 94 3.04 4.12 2.54
CA SER A 94 4.45 4.31 2.22
C SER A 94 4.58 5.47 1.23
N LEU A 95 4.93 6.65 1.74
CA LEU A 95 5.04 7.88 0.95
C LEU A 95 6.50 8.16 0.60
N ASN A 96 6.84 8.04 -0.68
CA ASN A 96 8.16 8.42 -1.19
C ASN A 96 8.27 9.94 -1.27
N THR A 97 9.12 10.54 -0.44
CA THR A 97 9.40 11.99 -0.42
C THR A 97 10.83 12.32 -0.87
N SER A 98 11.48 11.42 -1.62
CA SER A 98 12.87 11.59 -2.07
C SER A 98 13.13 12.89 -2.87
N SER A 99 12.09 13.44 -3.51
CA SER A 99 12.17 14.70 -4.24
C SER A 99 12.04 15.96 -3.37
N LEU A 100 11.74 15.82 -2.08
CA LEU A 100 11.51 16.94 -1.15
C LEU A 100 12.74 17.21 -0.28
N SER A 101 12.80 18.38 0.36
CA SER A 101 13.72 18.58 1.48
C SER A 101 13.28 17.79 2.71
N ALA A 102 14.18 17.61 3.68
CA ALA A 102 13.85 16.89 4.91
C ALA A 102 12.72 17.54 5.73
N SER A 103 12.66 18.89 5.77
CA SER A 103 11.60 19.61 6.46
C SER A 103 10.26 19.49 5.74
N GLU A 104 10.24 19.66 4.42
CA GLU A 104 9.01 19.51 3.63
C GLU A 104 8.46 18.09 3.71
N ALA A 105 9.34 17.09 3.71
CA ALA A 105 8.98 15.70 3.90
C ALA A 105 8.34 15.45 5.27
N ALA A 106 8.97 15.92 6.35
CA ALA A 106 8.43 15.77 7.70
C ALA A 106 7.06 16.43 7.84
N ASP A 107 6.90 17.64 7.32
CA ASP A 107 5.62 18.35 7.34
C ASP A 107 4.55 17.62 6.51
N LEU A 108 4.93 17.06 5.36
CA LEU A 108 4.00 16.31 4.52
C LEU A 108 3.55 15.01 5.20
N LEU A 109 4.48 14.21 5.75
CA LEU A 109 4.15 12.98 6.47
C LEU A 109 3.19 13.25 7.63
N ALA A 110 3.45 14.31 8.41
CA ALA A 110 2.58 14.69 9.53
C ALA A 110 1.17 15.09 9.07
N ARG A 111 1.06 15.92 8.01
CA ARG A 111 -0.23 16.34 7.45
C ARG A 111 -1.03 15.17 6.89
N GLU A 112 -0.39 14.29 6.11
CA GLU A 112 -1.06 13.13 5.52
C GLU A 112 -1.48 12.12 6.59
N ARG A 113 -0.64 11.91 7.62
CA ARG A 113 -0.99 11.08 8.79
C ARG A 113 -2.23 11.62 9.50
N GLU A 114 -2.31 12.93 9.71
CA GLU A 114 -3.49 13.57 10.31
C GLU A 114 -4.73 13.45 9.41
N ALA A 115 -4.59 13.72 8.11
CA ALA A 115 -5.70 13.70 7.17
C ALA A 115 -6.28 12.29 6.95
N LEU A 116 -5.42 11.27 6.92
CA LEU A 116 -5.81 9.88 6.66
C LEU A 116 -6.16 9.11 7.94
N GLY A 117 -5.71 9.57 9.11
CA GLY A 117 -5.94 8.89 10.38
C GLY A 117 -5.22 7.55 10.52
N VAL A 118 -4.22 7.29 9.67
CA VAL A 118 -3.38 6.08 9.67
C VAL A 118 -1.91 6.47 9.59
N PRO A 119 -0.98 5.58 9.98
CA PRO A 119 0.44 5.78 9.80
C PRO A 119 0.83 6.13 8.36
N VAL A 120 1.73 7.11 8.22
CA VAL A 120 2.32 7.52 6.95
C VAL A 120 3.82 7.62 7.14
N GLY A 121 4.56 6.71 6.51
CA GLY A 121 6.01 6.59 6.65
C GLY A 121 6.72 6.76 5.31
N ASP A 122 7.99 7.19 5.33
CA ASP A 122 8.85 7.22 4.15
C ASP A 122 9.94 6.15 4.26
N PRO A 123 9.91 5.06 3.47
CA PRO A 123 10.92 4.01 3.54
C PRO A 123 12.30 4.44 3.04
N ILE A 124 12.39 5.51 2.24
CA ILE A 124 13.65 6.04 1.71
C ILE A 124 14.40 6.80 2.80
N ARG A 125 13.66 7.48 3.69
CA ARG A 125 14.23 8.26 4.80
C ARG A 125 14.29 7.49 6.11
N GLY A 126 13.41 6.51 6.30
CA GLY A 126 13.24 5.79 7.55
C GLY A 126 12.75 6.70 8.68
N GLY A 127 13.18 6.39 9.91
CA GLY A 127 12.88 7.17 11.10
C GLY A 127 11.51 6.85 11.70
N PRO A 128 11.08 7.61 12.74
CA PRO A 128 9.95 7.22 13.59
C PRO A 128 8.63 7.00 12.85
N ALA A 129 8.35 7.79 11.81
CA ALA A 129 7.14 7.63 11.01
C ALA A 129 7.14 6.34 10.17
N PHE A 130 8.31 5.88 9.73
CA PHE A 130 8.45 4.61 9.04
C PHE A 130 8.35 3.42 10.00
N GLU A 131 8.96 3.52 11.18
CA GLU A 131 8.80 2.51 12.25
C GLU A 131 7.33 2.39 12.68
N GLU A 132 6.60 3.51 12.84
CA GLU A 132 5.16 3.50 13.15
C GLU A 132 4.34 2.75 12.08
N LEU A 133 4.67 2.92 10.79
CA LEU A 133 4.05 2.15 9.71
C LEU A 133 4.40 0.66 9.79
N ALA A 134 5.65 0.32 10.09
CA ALA A 134 6.07 -1.07 10.25
C ALA A 134 5.36 -1.75 11.43
N ASP A 135 5.27 -1.09 12.58
CA ASP A 135 4.54 -1.57 13.77
C ASP A 135 3.06 -1.79 13.45
N ALA A 136 2.44 -0.87 12.71
CA ALA A 136 1.07 -1.00 12.25
C ALA A 136 0.88 -2.17 11.27
N CYS A 137 1.87 -2.50 10.44
CA CYS A 137 1.85 -3.72 9.64
C CYS A 137 1.87 -4.96 10.53
N LEU A 138 2.75 -4.99 11.53
CA LEU A 138 2.92 -6.12 12.45
C LEU A 138 1.78 -6.27 13.46
N GLY A 139 0.91 -5.26 13.61
CA GLY A 139 -0.16 -5.26 14.60
C GLY A 139 0.35 -5.04 16.03
N VAL A 140 1.57 -4.50 16.18
CA VAL A 140 2.15 -4.13 17.46
C VAL A 140 1.59 -2.75 17.81
N CYS A 141 0.65 -2.69 18.76
CA CYS A 141 0.19 -1.39 19.27
C CYS A 141 1.25 -0.78 20.19
N CYS A 142 1.61 0.47 19.92
CA CYS A 142 2.27 1.38 20.86
C CYS A 142 1.28 1.87 21.93
#